data_AF-A0A6J6KMQ5-F1
#
_entry.id   AF-A0A6J6KMQ5-F1
#
_cell.length_a   1.000
_cell.length_b   1.000
_cell.length_c   1.000
_cell.angle_alpha   90.00
_cell.angle_beta   90.00
_cell.angle_gamma   90.00
#
_symmetry.space_group_name_H-M   'P 1'
#
loop_
_entity.id
_entity.type
_entity.pdbx_description
1 polymer ?
#
loop_
_entity_poly.entity_id
_entity_poly.type
_entity_poly.pdbx_seq_one_letter_code
_entity_poly.pdbx_strand_id
1 'polypeptide(L)'
;MSRCFRTLISVVALTAGFVLLPPPTPAHATETWDSIGSPIPGESAGANSGWSVATNQDGSIIAIGAPQISPTGNGMVQVYQLSSGAWSQLGADIVSSSADYTGYALALSSDGLTLAVGSPRADPGSINNAGEVRVYSLQSGTWVQIGATFTGAATSDGAGTAVALSATGNRLAFGASRAPSGIGPGQVSVFDYSAGTNSWTQVGATLTGEANNDEFGNSLSLSDDGAWLAVGAPKNDVGGAAANAGHARVFELVSTTWTTRGADIDGEVAGDLAGQSVALGTSGGRLVIGSHSSDVAGANAGRARVFDYTGTTWTQVGGAINGAAGDALGWAVDINATGDQIALGAPESDVPGSTAGSVTAFTLSSGTWTQRGTTITGTSSGDQAGYALAMSASGDRIVVGSPKRAVPSTNTGEVRVFGLSAASAASDATGSGIPGIYLQIAGPVGRSVQDSPVYFGGDRIAPLSTYTLSINPHGGRAFTLATGTTDARGNLESRMTLPALAPGDYVITFAGRHASGAGLKLANTIRVGAGGNYLVIGENRPGVW
;
A
#
# COMPACT_ATOMS: atom_id res chain seq x y z
N MET A 1 -50.91 -61.93 46.62
CA MET A 1 -52.11 -61.40 45.94
C MET A 1 -51.81 -59.99 45.48
N SER A 2 -52.16 -59.71 44.23
CA SER A 2 -51.82 -58.54 43.41
C SER A 2 -51.99 -57.16 44.06
N ARG A 3 -51.13 -56.21 43.67
CA ARG A 3 -51.55 -54.90 43.11
C ARG A 3 -50.37 -54.09 42.52
N CYS A 4 -50.62 -53.62 41.29
CA CYS A 4 -50.20 -52.37 40.64
C CYS A 4 -48.73 -51.94 40.66
N PHE A 5 -48.11 -51.92 39.47
CA PHE A 5 -47.37 -50.75 38.99
C PHE A 5 -47.62 -50.57 37.48
N ARG A 6 -48.10 -49.37 37.11
CA ARG A 6 -48.21 -48.88 35.73
C ARG A 6 -46.83 -48.36 35.33
N THR A 7 -46.24 -48.91 34.28
CA THR A 7 -45.06 -48.33 33.62
C THR A 7 -45.53 -47.35 32.55
N LEU A 8 -45.28 -46.05 32.74
CA LEU A 8 -45.35 -45.06 31.68
C LEU A 8 -44.19 -45.30 30.70
N ILE A 9 -44.50 -45.57 29.43
CA ILE A 9 -43.55 -45.40 28.33
C ILE A 9 -43.86 -44.03 27.72
N SER A 10 -43.03 -43.02 28.02
CA SER A 10 -43.04 -41.76 27.27
C SER A 10 -42.38 -42.00 25.92
N VAL A 11 -43.16 -41.83 24.85
CA VAL A 11 -42.66 -41.73 23.48
C VAL A 11 -42.04 -40.34 23.33
N VAL A 12 -40.71 -40.25 23.26
CA VAL A 12 -40.02 -39.04 22.82
C VAL A 12 -39.95 -39.09 21.29
N ALA A 13 -40.74 -38.26 20.63
CA ALA A 13 -40.61 -38.01 19.21
C ALA A 13 -39.33 -37.22 18.95
N LEU A 14 -38.31 -37.86 18.38
CA LEU A 14 -37.17 -37.16 17.78
C LEU A 14 -37.60 -36.58 16.43
N THR A 15 -37.96 -35.30 16.40
CA THR A 15 -38.00 -34.53 15.17
C THR A 15 -36.56 -34.20 14.76
N ALA A 16 -36.04 -34.92 13.76
CA ALA A 16 -34.79 -34.55 13.10
C ALA A 16 -35.03 -33.28 12.27
N GLY A 17 -34.74 -32.12 12.84
CA GLY A 17 -34.64 -30.87 12.11
C GLY A 17 -33.34 -30.87 11.32
N PHE A 18 -33.41 -31.06 10.00
CA PHE A 18 -32.31 -30.72 9.11
C PHE A 18 -32.17 -29.20 9.09
N VAL A 19 -31.19 -28.67 9.83
CA VAL A 19 -30.70 -27.31 9.60
C VAL A 19 -29.86 -27.39 8.33
N LEU A 20 -30.42 -26.91 7.21
CA LEU A 20 -29.63 -26.60 6.03
C LEU A 20 -28.66 -25.49 6.46
N LEU A 21 -27.38 -25.84 6.62
CA LEU A 21 -26.33 -24.83 6.68
C LEU A 21 -26.46 -23.99 5.40
N PRO A 22 -26.37 -22.65 5.48
CA PRO A 22 -26.22 -21.85 4.27
C PRO A 22 -25.04 -22.41 3.47
N PRO A 23 -25.11 -22.40 2.12
CA PRO A 23 -23.95 -22.79 1.33
C PRO A 23 -22.73 -22.03 1.84
N PRO A 24 -21.53 -22.65 1.88
CA PRO A 24 -20.32 -21.91 2.17
C PRO A 24 -20.34 -20.65 1.30
N THR A 25 -20.17 -19.49 1.93
CA THR A 25 -19.90 -18.24 1.21
C THR A 25 -18.88 -18.58 0.11
N PRO A 26 -19.14 -18.21 -1.16
CA PRO A 26 -18.20 -18.47 -2.23
C PRO A 26 -16.81 -18.06 -1.74
N ALA A 27 -15.83 -18.95 -1.82
CA ALA A 27 -14.44 -18.59 -1.60
C ALA A 27 -14.21 -17.31 -2.41
N HIS A 28 -13.92 -16.19 -1.72
CA HIS A 28 -13.62 -14.95 -2.40
C HIS A 28 -12.59 -15.27 -3.47
N ALA A 29 -12.87 -14.89 -4.72
CA ALA A 29 -11.84 -14.90 -5.75
C ALA A 29 -10.60 -14.26 -5.12
N THR A 30 -9.49 -15.02 -5.05
CA THR A 30 -8.31 -14.63 -4.26
C THR A 30 -7.87 -13.25 -4.71
N GLU A 31 -8.05 -12.19 -3.93
CA GLU A 31 -7.56 -10.89 -4.36
C GLU A 31 -6.03 -10.98 -4.58
N THR A 32 -5.49 -10.27 -5.56
CA THR A 32 -4.05 -10.19 -5.81
C THR A 32 -3.59 -8.75 -5.75
N TRP A 33 -2.35 -8.57 -5.31
CA TRP A 33 -1.70 -7.27 -5.33
C TRP A 33 -0.84 -7.19 -6.59
N ASP A 34 -1.32 -6.45 -7.59
CA ASP A 34 -0.66 -6.33 -8.88
C ASP A 34 0.12 -5.03 -8.97
N SER A 35 1.32 -5.05 -9.56
CA SER A 35 2.14 -3.86 -9.72
C SER A 35 1.44 -2.78 -10.56
N ILE A 36 1.44 -1.55 -10.07
CA ILE A 36 1.01 -0.36 -10.78
C ILE A 36 2.25 0.31 -11.36
N GLY A 37 2.34 0.29 -12.70
CA GLY A 37 3.49 0.82 -13.42
C GLY A 37 4.77 0.04 -13.20
N SER A 38 5.86 0.55 -13.76
CA SER A 38 7.19 -0.03 -13.58
C SER A 38 7.73 0.27 -12.17
N PRO A 39 8.56 -0.63 -11.59
CA PRO A 39 9.34 -0.32 -10.40
C PRO A 39 10.19 0.94 -10.58
N ILE A 40 10.42 1.67 -9.49
CA ILE A 40 11.21 2.90 -9.47
C ILE A 40 12.55 2.58 -8.79
N PRO A 41 13.65 2.37 -9.55
CA PRO A 41 14.95 2.06 -8.97
C PRO A 41 15.61 3.31 -8.39
N GLY A 42 16.42 3.12 -7.35
CA GLY A 42 17.30 4.18 -6.86
C GLY A 42 18.40 4.54 -7.85
N GLU A 43 18.78 5.81 -7.88
CA GLU A 43 19.66 6.35 -8.92
C GLU A 43 21.16 6.21 -8.62
N SER A 44 21.53 5.83 -7.39
CA SER A 44 22.94 5.80 -6.94
C SER A 44 23.23 4.61 -6.04
N ALA A 45 24.42 4.04 -6.17
CA ALA A 45 24.88 2.93 -5.32
C ALA A 45 24.83 3.35 -3.83
N GLY A 46 24.34 2.47 -2.96
CA GLY A 46 24.24 2.74 -1.52
C GLY A 46 23.18 3.77 -1.11
N ALA A 47 22.46 4.40 -2.05
CA ALA A 47 21.46 5.43 -1.80
C ALA A 47 20.35 4.99 -0.84
N ASN A 48 20.09 3.68 -0.81
CA ASN A 48 19.01 3.08 -0.05
C ASN A 48 17.64 3.69 -0.40
N SER A 49 17.37 3.88 -1.70
CA SER A 49 16.08 4.40 -2.15
C SER A 49 14.93 3.50 -1.70
N GLY A 50 13.86 4.11 -1.17
CA GLY A 50 12.79 3.38 -0.50
C GLY A 50 13.07 3.11 0.98
N TRP A 51 14.05 3.78 1.58
CA TRP A 51 14.26 3.80 3.04
C TRP A 51 13.03 4.35 3.77
N SER A 52 12.43 5.39 3.20
CA SER A 52 11.14 5.92 3.60
C SER A 52 10.28 6.13 2.35
N VAL A 53 8.99 5.94 2.51
CA VAL A 53 7.99 6.20 1.47
C VAL A 53 6.80 6.91 2.09
N ALA A 54 6.17 7.79 1.33
CA ALA A 54 4.89 8.39 1.67
C ALA A 54 4.00 8.43 0.42
N THR A 55 2.68 8.44 0.61
CA THR A 55 1.71 8.47 -0.47
C THR A 55 0.59 9.46 -0.14
N ASN A 56 -0.02 10.05 -1.16
CA ASN A 56 -1.21 10.90 -0.97
C ASN A 56 -2.49 10.04 -0.83
N GLN A 57 -3.64 10.68 -0.61
CA GLN A 57 -4.88 9.99 -0.23
C GLN A 57 -5.32 8.89 -1.20
N ASP A 58 -5.19 9.11 -2.51
CA ASP A 58 -5.57 8.16 -3.55
C ASP A 58 -4.40 7.28 -4.06
N GLY A 59 -3.21 7.50 -3.51
CA GLY A 59 -1.96 6.86 -3.91
C GLY A 59 -1.54 7.11 -5.35
N SER A 60 -1.87 8.28 -5.90
CA SER A 60 -1.40 8.73 -7.22
C SER A 60 -0.10 9.54 -7.16
N ILE A 61 0.28 10.05 -5.99
CA ILE A 61 1.56 10.73 -5.75
C ILE A 61 2.29 10.00 -4.63
N ILE A 62 3.56 9.69 -4.87
CA ILE A 62 4.44 9.05 -3.90
C ILE A 62 5.72 9.86 -3.71
N ALA A 63 6.21 9.93 -2.48
CA ALA A 63 7.53 10.46 -2.16
C ALA A 63 8.44 9.32 -1.70
N ILE A 64 9.70 9.35 -2.14
CA ILE A 64 10.69 8.31 -1.91
C ILE A 64 11.93 8.93 -1.31
N GLY A 65 12.35 8.42 -0.15
CA GLY A 65 13.56 8.84 0.54
C GLY A 65 14.75 7.93 0.24
N ALA A 66 15.89 8.55 -0.03
CA ALA A 66 17.18 7.91 -0.26
C ALA A 66 18.25 8.61 0.60
N PRO A 67 18.35 8.31 1.91
CA PRO A 67 19.12 9.11 2.86
C PRO A 67 20.64 8.98 2.72
N GLN A 68 21.17 8.10 1.86
CA GLN A 68 22.61 7.78 1.84
C GLN A 68 23.20 7.66 0.43
N ILE A 69 23.20 8.72 -0.37
CA ILE A 69 23.83 8.70 -1.69
C ILE A 69 25.35 8.56 -1.56
N SER A 70 25.92 7.46 -2.08
CA SER A 70 27.37 7.29 -2.20
C SER A 70 27.94 8.18 -3.32
N PRO A 71 29.17 8.73 -3.18
CA PRO A 71 30.13 8.55 -2.08
C PRO A 71 30.02 9.60 -0.97
N THR A 72 29.14 10.60 -1.11
CA THR A 72 29.12 11.77 -0.22
C THR A 72 28.31 11.55 1.07
N GLY A 73 27.41 10.56 1.08
CA GLY A 73 26.49 10.31 2.18
C GLY A 73 25.31 11.28 2.25
N ASN A 74 25.09 12.06 1.19
CA ASN A 74 24.01 13.05 1.11
C ASN A 74 22.65 12.35 0.98
N GLY A 75 21.60 12.94 1.55
CA GLY A 75 20.24 12.46 1.36
C GLY A 75 19.53 13.09 0.16
N MET A 76 18.54 12.37 -0.37
CA MET A 76 17.67 12.83 -1.45
C MET A 76 16.22 12.39 -1.23
N VAL A 77 15.30 13.21 -1.73
CA VAL A 77 13.89 12.87 -1.87
C VAL A 77 13.46 13.08 -3.31
N GLN A 78 12.78 12.09 -3.86
CA GLN A 78 12.16 12.14 -5.17
C GLN A 78 10.66 11.96 -5.03
N VAL A 79 9.88 12.69 -5.83
CA VAL A 79 8.42 12.60 -5.84
C VAL A 79 7.97 12.18 -7.22
N TYR A 80 7.05 11.23 -7.30
CA TYR A 80 6.51 10.72 -8.56
C TYR A 80 4.99 10.81 -8.56
N GLN A 81 4.44 11.07 -9.75
CA GLN A 81 3.01 11.06 -10.02
C GLN A 81 2.68 9.96 -11.02
N LEU A 82 1.62 9.22 -10.73
CA LEU A 82 1.03 8.21 -11.59
C LEU A 82 0.14 8.89 -12.63
N SER A 83 0.46 8.69 -13.91
CA SER A 83 -0.39 9.07 -15.03
C SER A 83 -0.45 7.94 -16.04
N SER A 84 -1.66 7.53 -16.41
CA SER A 84 -1.88 6.52 -17.45
C SER A 84 -1.17 5.17 -17.17
N GLY A 85 -1.01 4.80 -15.90
CA GLY A 85 -0.32 3.58 -15.48
C GLY A 85 1.20 3.67 -15.44
N ALA A 86 1.79 4.84 -15.65
CA ALA A 86 3.23 5.07 -15.58
C ALA A 86 3.57 6.13 -14.51
N TRP A 87 4.67 5.90 -13.79
CA TRP A 87 5.23 6.87 -12.84
C TRP A 87 6.12 7.87 -13.57
N SER A 88 5.90 9.15 -13.33
CA SER A 88 6.71 10.25 -13.84
C SER A 88 7.12 11.15 -12.69
N GLN A 89 8.37 11.63 -12.70
CA GLN A 89 8.87 12.47 -11.63
C GLN A 89 8.09 13.80 -11.58
N LEU A 90 7.68 14.20 -10.39
CA LEU A 90 6.92 15.41 -10.10
C LEU A 90 7.84 16.44 -9.42
N GLY A 91 8.38 17.35 -10.22
CA GLY A 91 9.37 18.34 -9.80
C GLY A 91 10.80 17.79 -9.78
N ALA A 92 11.75 18.65 -9.41
CA ALA A 92 13.16 18.26 -9.26
C ALA A 92 13.41 17.52 -7.93
N ASP A 93 14.53 16.81 -7.85
CA ASP A 93 15.00 16.18 -6.60
C ASP A 93 15.18 17.20 -5.49
N ILE A 94 14.78 16.83 -4.28
CA ILE A 94 15.09 17.58 -3.07
C ILE A 94 16.35 16.95 -2.49
N VAL A 95 17.48 17.63 -2.64
CA VAL A 95 18.79 17.15 -2.22
C VAL A 95 19.41 18.05 -1.17
N SER A 96 20.25 17.47 -0.32
CA SER A 96 21.15 18.24 0.54
C SER A 96 22.58 18.21 0.03
N SER A 97 23.31 19.29 0.31
CA SER A 97 24.75 19.38 0.05
C SER A 97 25.62 18.73 1.13
N SER A 98 25.02 18.27 2.24
CA SER A 98 25.70 17.64 3.38
C SER A 98 25.19 16.23 3.65
N ALA A 99 26.00 15.43 4.36
CA ALA A 99 25.65 14.09 4.81
C ALA A 99 24.65 14.11 5.99
N ASP A 100 23.44 14.59 5.73
CA ASP A 100 22.43 14.89 6.75
C ASP A 100 21.27 13.89 6.82
N TYR A 101 21.29 12.90 5.93
CA TYR A 101 20.26 11.87 5.81
C TYR A 101 18.90 12.46 5.41
N THR A 102 18.90 13.50 4.57
CA THR A 102 17.69 14.01 3.93
C THR A 102 16.87 12.89 3.29
N GLY A 103 15.57 12.84 3.62
CA GLY A 103 14.69 11.74 3.20
C GLY A 103 14.70 10.55 4.15
N TYR A 104 15.21 10.70 5.38
CA TYR A 104 15.13 9.65 6.39
C TYR A 104 13.67 9.37 6.80
N ALA A 105 12.87 10.43 6.95
CA ALA A 105 11.45 10.35 7.23
C ALA A 105 10.68 11.29 6.30
N LEU A 106 9.51 10.85 5.83
CA LEU A 106 8.67 11.57 4.87
C LEU A 106 7.21 11.54 5.31
N ALA A 107 6.48 12.62 5.01
CA ALA A 107 5.02 12.66 5.09
C ALA A 107 4.48 13.55 3.96
N LEU A 108 3.39 13.11 3.31
CA LEU A 108 2.67 13.86 2.29
C LEU A 108 1.29 14.28 2.82
N SER A 109 0.81 15.45 2.40
CA SER A 109 -0.60 15.82 2.55
C SER A 109 -1.51 14.95 1.68
N SER A 110 -2.81 14.93 1.98
CA SER A 110 -3.80 14.12 1.25
C SER A 110 -3.87 14.45 -0.25
N ASP A 111 -3.64 15.70 -0.63
CA ASP A 111 -3.57 16.16 -2.02
C ASP A 111 -2.19 15.90 -2.68
N GLY A 112 -1.18 15.49 -1.89
CA GLY A 112 0.18 15.26 -2.34
C GLY A 112 0.98 16.53 -2.67
N LEU A 113 0.49 17.72 -2.28
CA LEU A 113 1.11 19.01 -2.64
C LEU A 113 1.97 19.61 -1.52
N THR A 114 1.93 19.04 -0.31
CA THR A 114 2.80 19.42 0.81
C THR A 114 3.59 18.21 1.27
N LEU A 115 4.89 18.36 1.41
CA LEU A 115 5.84 17.30 1.74
C LEU A 115 6.70 17.74 2.93
N ALA A 116 6.67 16.98 4.03
CA ALA A 116 7.61 17.13 5.13
C ALA A 116 8.77 16.15 4.96
N VAL A 117 9.99 16.63 5.22
CA VAL A 117 11.24 15.88 5.07
C VAL A 117 12.06 16.01 6.33
N GLY A 118 12.41 14.88 6.95
CA GLY A 118 13.33 14.79 8.07
C GLY A 118 14.76 14.45 7.64
N SER A 119 15.73 15.12 8.27
CA SER A 119 17.17 14.93 8.07
C SER A 119 17.86 14.85 9.43
N PRO A 120 17.76 13.72 10.16
CA PRO A 120 18.16 13.62 11.57
C PRO A 120 19.67 13.71 11.80
N ARG A 121 20.49 13.68 10.75
CA ARG A 121 21.95 13.86 10.84
C ARG A 121 22.42 15.22 10.35
N ALA A 122 21.51 16.16 10.13
CA ALA A 122 21.91 17.53 9.83
C ALA A 122 22.70 18.15 11.00
N ASP A 123 23.66 19.01 10.63
CA ASP A 123 24.54 19.73 11.56
C ASP A 123 24.22 21.24 11.58
N PRO A 124 23.00 21.66 12.00
CA PRO A 124 22.60 23.06 11.98
C PRO A 124 23.50 23.89 12.89
N GLY A 125 24.05 24.98 12.37
CA GLY A 125 24.90 25.89 13.15
C GLY A 125 26.12 25.21 13.79
N SER A 126 26.65 24.15 13.18
CA SER A 126 27.75 23.32 13.70
C SER A 126 27.41 22.48 14.94
N ILE A 127 26.11 22.24 15.21
CA ILE A 127 25.66 21.31 16.25
C ILE A 127 25.53 19.91 15.62
N ASN A 128 26.51 19.04 15.89
CA ASN A 128 26.61 17.74 15.24
C ASN A 128 25.36 16.86 15.45
N ASN A 129 24.78 16.34 14.37
CA ASN A 129 23.61 15.47 14.35
C ASN A 129 22.42 16.00 15.17
N ALA A 130 22.27 17.31 15.30
CA ALA A 130 21.08 17.87 15.95
C ALA A 130 19.81 17.56 15.14
N GLY A 131 19.97 17.40 13.83
CA GLY A 131 18.89 17.09 12.89
C GLY A 131 18.08 18.32 12.50
N GLU A 132 17.34 18.19 11.40
CA GLU A 132 16.45 19.23 10.91
C GLU A 132 15.19 18.65 10.24
N VAL A 133 14.16 19.49 10.12
CA VAL A 133 12.95 19.22 9.35
C VAL A 133 12.67 20.40 8.41
N ARG A 134 12.37 20.09 7.16
CA ARG A 134 11.93 21.05 6.14
C ARG A 134 10.58 20.63 5.60
N VAL A 135 9.73 21.61 5.29
CA VAL A 135 8.45 21.38 4.64
C VAL A 135 8.43 22.09 3.30
N TYR A 136 7.99 21.40 2.26
CA TYR A 136 7.93 21.89 0.89
C TYR A 136 6.49 21.89 0.41
N SER A 137 6.16 22.87 -0.42
CA SER A 137 4.92 22.93 -1.18
C SER A 137 5.21 22.89 -2.67
N LEU A 138 4.45 22.10 -3.42
CA LEU A 138 4.57 22.03 -4.88
C LEU A 138 3.90 23.25 -5.53
N GLN A 139 4.71 24.11 -6.13
CA GLN A 139 4.27 25.36 -6.77
C GLN A 139 4.72 25.38 -8.21
N SER A 140 3.78 25.40 -9.15
CA SER A 140 4.05 25.41 -10.61
C SER A 140 5.03 24.31 -11.04
N GLY A 141 4.88 23.11 -10.48
CA GLY A 141 5.74 21.95 -10.78
C GLY A 141 7.11 21.95 -10.09
N THR A 142 7.37 22.86 -9.14
CA THR A 142 8.62 22.92 -8.38
C THR A 142 8.35 22.82 -6.88
N TRP A 143 9.14 22.01 -6.16
CA TRP A 143 9.09 21.94 -4.70
C TRP A 143 9.76 23.16 -4.07
N VAL A 144 8.99 23.98 -3.38
CA VAL A 144 9.46 25.22 -2.73
C VAL A 144 9.32 25.06 -1.23
N GLN A 145 10.40 25.28 -0.48
CA GLN A 145 10.34 25.24 0.98
C GLN A 145 9.39 26.33 1.51
N ILE A 146 8.51 25.96 2.43
CA ILE A 146 7.57 26.86 3.10
C ILE A 146 7.95 27.02 4.57
N GLY A 147 7.96 28.28 5.02
CA GLY A 147 8.42 28.66 6.35
C GLY A 147 9.89 28.36 6.66
N ALA A 148 10.24 28.47 7.94
CA ALA A 148 11.59 28.23 8.43
C ALA A 148 11.92 26.73 8.53
N THR A 149 13.20 26.40 8.43
CA THR A 149 13.73 25.08 8.79
C THR A 149 13.64 24.90 10.31
N PHE A 150 13.16 23.74 10.76
CA PHE A 150 13.22 23.35 12.17
C PHE A 150 14.54 22.64 12.45
N THR A 151 15.20 22.95 13.56
CA THR A 151 16.51 22.37 13.91
C THR A 151 16.50 21.82 15.33
N GLY A 152 17.21 20.72 15.57
CA GLY A 152 17.48 20.26 16.93
C GLY A 152 18.29 21.30 17.72
N ALA A 153 18.20 21.23 19.05
CA ALA A 153 18.80 22.22 19.94
C ALA A 153 20.18 21.80 20.47
N ALA A 154 20.48 20.50 20.48
CA ALA A 154 21.71 19.94 21.00
C ALA A 154 22.26 18.80 20.13
N THR A 155 23.52 18.47 20.38
CA THR A 155 24.24 17.39 19.69
C THR A 155 23.47 16.08 19.78
N SER A 156 23.31 15.42 18.63
CA SER A 156 22.66 14.10 18.51
C SER A 156 21.18 14.06 18.89
N ASP A 157 20.47 15.19 18.98
CA ASP A 157 19.03 15.23 19.24
C ASP A 157 18.21 14.48 18.19
N GLY A 158 18.68 14.50 16.93
CA GLY A 158 18.05 13.79 15.83
C GLY A 158 16.67 14.33 15.45
N ALA A 159 16.46 15.65 15.46
CA ALA A 159 15.22 16.24 14.97
C ALA A 159 14.92 15.79 13.53
N GLY A 160 13.68 15.36 13.28
CA GLY A 160 13.29 14.77 12.00
C GLY A 160 13.53 13.26 11.91
N THR A 161 13.73 12.57 13.04
CA THR A 161 13.73 11.09 13.07
C THR A 161 12.39 10.52 12.62
N ALA A 162 11.28 11.22 12.92
CA ALA A 162 9.95 10.97 12.39
C ALA A 162 9.26 12.30 12.07
N VAL A 163 8.40 12.29 11.05
CA VAL A 163 7.56 13.43 10.65
C VAL A 163 6.15 12.94 10.32
N ALA A 164 5.14 13.75 10.60
CA ALA A 164 3.75 13.48 10.22
C ALA A 164 3.06 14.80 9.84
N LEU A 165 2.17 14.74 8.85
CA LEU A 165 1.37 15.87 8.37
C LEU A 165 -0.12 15.57 8.55
N SER A 166 -0.91 16.62 8.82
CA SER A 166 -2.37 16.57 8.65
C SER A 166 -2.75 16.44 7.17
N ALA A 167 -3.98 16.04 6.89
CA ALA A 167 -4.51 15.89 5.53
C ALA A 167 -4.33 17.15 4.67
N THR A 168 -4.50 18.34 5.26
CA THR A 168 -4.36 19.62 4.55
C THR A 168 -2.91 20.10 4.43
N GLY A 169 -1.95 19.40 5.05
CA GLY A 169 -0.54 19.79 5.09
C GLY A 169 -0.23 21.00 5.98
N ASN A 170 -1.21 21.56 6.68
CA ASN A 170 -1.00 22.76 7.50
C ASN A 170 -0.53 22.49 8.93
N ARG A 171 -0.66 21.25 9.44
CA ARG A 171 -0.08 20.85 10.73
C ARG A 171 1.02 19.83 10.51
N LEU A 172 2.17 20.10 11.13
CA LEU A 172 3.35 19.23 11.15
C LEU A 172 3.61 18.77 12.59
N ALA A 173 3.79 17.48 12.79
CA ALA A 173 4.44 16.93 13.97
C ALA A 173 5.80 16.35 13.59
N PHE A 174 6.82 16.54 14.43
CA PHE A 174 8.10 15.86 14.24
C PHE A 174 8.75 15.45 15.56
N GLY A 175 9.51 14.36 15.48
CA GLY A 175 10.22 13.75 16.59
C GLY A 175 11.71 14.07 16.57
N ALA A 176 12.26 14.30 17.76
CA ALA A 176 13.68 14.31 18.07
C ALA A 176 13.90 13.22 19.14
N SER A 177 13.98 11.97 18.71
CA SER A 177 13.85 10.80 19.59
C SER A 177 14.95 10.69 20.63
N ARG A 178 16.05 11.41 20.46
CA ARG A 178 17.19 11.41 21.40
C ARG A 178 17.35 12.74 22.14
N ALA A 179 16.43 13.67 21.92
CA ALA A 179 16.47 14.97 22.57
C ALA A 179 16.04 14.90 24.05
N PRO A 180 16.61 15.78 24.89
CA PRO A 180 17.75 16.63 24.60
C PRO A 180 19.09 15.88 24.75
N SER A 181 20.12 16.37 24.07
CA SER A 181 21.53 15.99 24.22
C SER A 181 21.88 14.55 23.85
N GLY A 182 21.14 13.94 22.91
CA GLY A 182 21.48 12.66 22.29
C GLY A 182 21.23 11.39 23.14
N ILE A 183 20.84 11.57 24.39
CA ILE A 183 20.52 10.52 25.36
C ILE A 183 19.24 10.85 26.15
N GLY A 184 18.51 11.89 25.75
CA GLY A 184 17.32 12.33 26.45
C GLY A 184 16.15 11.37 26.29
N PRO A 185 15.00 11.69 26.89
CA PRO A 185 13.82 10.84 26.79
C PRO A 185 13.14 10.85 25.42
N GLY A 186 13.54 11.74 24.53
CA GLY A 186 12.90 12.00 23.26
C GLY A 186 11.83 13.09 23.37
N GLN A 187 11.67 13.86 22.30
CA GLN A 187 10.74 14.99 22.24
C GLN A 187 9.93 14.99 20.95
N VAL A 188 8.70 15.46 21.03
CA VAL A 188 7.82 15.71 19.88
C VAL A 188 7.27 17.12 19.93
N SER A 189 7.38 17.83 18.82
CA SER A 189 6.84 19.18 18.69
C SER A 189 5.87 19.25 17.52
N VAL A 190 4.81 20.05 17.67
CA VAL A 190 3.74 20.20 16.68
C VAL A 190 3.57 21.65 16.31
N PHE A 191 3.38 21.95 15.02
CA PHE A 191 3.31 23.30 14.49
C PHE A 191 2.20 23.44 13.46
N ASP A 192 1.52 24.60 13.46
CA ASP A 192 0.57 25.02 12.43
C ASP A 192 1.20 26.06 11.49
N TYR A 193 0.97 25.87 10.20
CA TYR A 193 1.41 26.75 9.12
C TYR A 193 0.37 27.81 8.80
N SER A 194 0.82 29.07 8.74
CA SER A 194 0.05 30.20 8.24
C SER A 194 0.60 30.61 6.87
N ALA A 195 -0.16 30.33 5.81
CA ALA A 195 0.21 30.70 4.45
C ALA A 195 0.31 32.22 4.25
N GLY A 196 -0.50 33.01 4.97
CA GLY A 196 -0.50 34.47 4.85
C GLY A 196 0.78 35.13 5.36
N THR A 197 1.49 34.49 6.29
CA THR A 197 2.75 34.97 6.86
C THR A 197 3.95 34.09 6.49
N ASN A 198 3.73 33.00 5.76
CA ASN A 198 4.72 31.97 5.45
C ASN A 198 5.49 31.53 6.72
N SER A 199 4.77 31.22 7.79
CA SER A 199 5.36 30.95 9.11
C SER A 199 4.71 29.77 9.80
N TRP A 200 5.53 29.01 10.52
CA TRP A 200 5.09 27.94 11.42
C TRP A 200 4.97 28.45 12.85
N THR A 201 3.90 28.07 13.54
CA THR A 201 3.63 28.44 14.93
C THR A 201 3.40 27.20 15.76
N GLN A 202 4.07 27.09 16.92
CA GLN A 202 3.97 25.88 17.74
C GLN A 202 2.57 25.75 18.35
N VAL A 203 2.04 24.53 18.33
CA VAL A 203 0.74 24.16 18.86
C VAL A 203 0.93 23.36 20.15
N GLY A 204 0.59 23.98 21.27
CA GLY A 204 0.80 23.39 22.59
C GLY A 204 2.28 23.29 22.99
N ALA A 205 2.53 22.68 24.15
CA ALA A 205 3.88 22.44 24.64
C ALA A 205 4.54 21.27 23.90
N THR A 206 5.87 21.28 23.84
CA THR A 206 6.66 20.10 23.43
C THR A 206 6.33 18.92 24.33
N LEU A 207 6.00 17.79 23.72
CA LEU A 207 5.78 16.52 24.39
C LEU A 207 7.13 15.88 24.68
N THR A 208 7.33 15.39 25.90
CA THR A 208 8.61 14.78 26.33
C THR A 208 8.34 13.35 26.79
N GLY A 209 9.22 12.42 26.41
CA GLY A 209 9.19 11.04 26.89
C GLY A 209 9.44 10.93 28.40
N GLU A 210 9.40 9.72 28.92
CA GLU A 210 9.46 9.47 30.37
C GLU A 210 10.88 9.37 30.91
N ALA A 211 11.74 8.57 30.25
CA ALA A 211 13.09 8.31 30.68
C ALA A 211 14.10 8.35 29.53
N ASN A 212 15.34 8.66 29.87
CA ASN A 212 16.46 8.76 28.93
C ASN A 212 16.65 7.48 28.11
N ASN A 213 16.85 7.63 26.80
CA ASN A 213 17.00 6.55 25.82
C ASN A 213 15.74 5.73 25.49
N ASP A 214 14.55 6.14 25.96
CA ASP A 214 13.27 5.50 25.59
C ASP A 214 12.89 5.72 24.12
N GLU A 215 13.53 6.69 23.47
CA GLU A 215 13.31 7.08 22.08
C GLU A 215 11.88 7.58 21.78
N PHE A 216 11.25 8.33 22.71
CA PHE A 216 9.93 8.93 22.47
C PHE A 216 9.96 9.87 21.26
N GLY A 217 9.08 9.61 20.28
CA GLY A 217 9.10 10.31 18.99
C GLY A 217 9.91 9.60 17.90
N ASN A 218 10.27 8.32 18.11
CA ASN A 218 10.89 7.48 17.08
C ASN A 218 9.94 7.22 15.90
N SER A 219 8.64 7.09 16.17
CA SER A 219 7.57 6.97 15.18
C SER A 219 6.40 7.87 15.54
N LEU A 220 5.72 8.40 14.53
CA LEU A 220 4.61 9.35 14.68
C LEU A 220 3.52 9.03 13.66
N SER A 221 2.27 9.27 14.06
CA SER A 221 1.14 9.31 13.14
C SER A 221 0.15 10.38 13.61
N LEU A 222 -0.41 11.14 12.66
CA LEU A 222 -1.34 12.22 12.92
C LEU A 222 -2.68 11.93 12.23
N SER A 223 -3.80 12.26 12.86
CA SER A 223 -5.12 12.19 12.20
C SER A 223 -5.23 13.23 11.09
N ASP A 224 -6.21 13.04 10.19
CA ASP A 224 -6.43 13.92 9.03
C ASP A 224 -6.67 15.38 9.44
N ASP A 225 -7.46 15.59 10.50
CA ASP A 225 -7.74 16.91 11.06
C ASP A 225 -6.60 17.47 11.93
N GLY A 226 -5.55 16.67 12.16
CA GLY A 226 -4.42 17.02 12.98
C GLY A 226 -4.71 17.07 14.48
N ALA A 227 -5.87 16.60 14.95
CA ALA A 227 -6.27 16.68 16.36
C ALA A 227 -5.73 15.51 17.20
N TRP A 228 -5.42 14.36 16.60
CA TRP A 228 -4.89 13.19 17.27
C TRP A 228 -3.47 12.91 16.83
N LEU A 229 -2.61 12.56 17.78
CA LEU A 229 -1.20 12.25 17.57
C LEU A 229 -0.84 10.97 18.33
N ALA A 230 -0.38 9.95 17.62
CA ALA A 230 0.24 8.77 18.21
C ALA A 230 1.76 8.91 18.16
N VAL A 231 2.41 8.52 19.25
CA VAL A 231 3.86 8.59 19.41
C VAL A 231 4.39 7.27 19.92
N GLY A 232 5.38 6.71 19.23
CA GLY A 232 6.09 5.53 19.68
C GLY A 232 7.35 5.85 20.50
N ALA A 233 7.64 5.00 21.48
CA ALA A 233 8.86 4.99 22.29
C ALA A 233 9.37 3.55 22.45
N PRO A 234 10.01 2.97 21.41
CA PRO A 234 10.30 1.54 21.34
C PRO A 234 11.24 1.04 22.44
N LYS A 235 12.00 1.93 23.11
CA LYS A 235 12.96 1.53 24.14
C LYS A 235 12.50 1.81 25.57
N ASN A 236 11.25 2.25 25.75
CA ASN A 236 10.72 2.45 27.08
C ASN A 236 10.65 1.13 27.86
N ASP A 237 11.00 1.19 29.14
CA ASP A 237 11.10 0.04 30.04
C ASP A 237 9.78 -0.32 30.75
N VAL A 238 8.67 0.33 30.40
CA VAL A 238 7.32 0.13 30.97
C VAL A 238 7.34 0.18 32.50
N GLY A 239 7.84 1.31 33.04
CA GLY A 239 8.01 1.49 34.49
C GLY A 239 8.98 0.50 35.15
N GLY A 240 9.90 -0.10 34.38
CA GLY A 240 10.88 -1.09 34.83
C GLY A 240 10.34 -2.53 34.87
N ALA A 241 9.11 -2.78 34.40
CA ALA A 241 8.52 -4.11 34.37
C ALA A 241 9.13 -5.00 33.27
N ALA A 242 9.53 -4.41 32.15
CA ALA A 242 10.10 -5.12 31.02
C ALA A 242 11.04 -4.21 30.22
N ALA A 243 12.36 -4.46 30.32
CA ALA A 243 13.37 -3.62 29.70
C ALA A 243 13.19 -3.56 28.17
N ASN A 244 13.15 -2.36 27.59
CA ASN A 244 12.89 -2.09 26.18
C ASN A 244 11.67 -2.85 25.62
N ALA A 245 10.63 -3.07 26.42
CA ALA A 245 9.37 -3.60 25.88
C ALA A 245 8.72 -2.59 24.92
N GLY A 246 8.97 -1.30 25.14
CA GLY A 246 8.46 -0.18 24.36
C GLY A 246 7.00 0.13 24.68
N HIS A 247 6.53 1.29 24.23
CA HIS A 247 5.11 1.62 24.25
C HIS A 247 4.73 2.58 23.12
N ALA A 248 3.42 2.74 22.93
CA ALA A 248 2.85 3.85 22.19
C ALA A 248 1.92 4.68 23.07
N ARG A 249 1.95 6.00 22.89
CA ARG A 249 1.10 6.96 23.59
C ARG A 249 0.30 7.77 22.59
N VAL A 250 -0.96 8.04 22.92
CA VAL A 250 -1.85 8.84 22.07
C VAL A 250 -2.27 10.12 22.79
N PHE A 251 -2.24 11.22 22.05
CA PHE A 251 -2.64 12.54 22.51
C PHE A 251 -3.76 13.08 21.63
N GLU A 252 -4.69 13.81 22.23
CA GLU A 252 -5.66 14.65 21.54
C GLU A 252 -5.40 16.12 21.87
N LEU A 253 -5.41 16.97 20.85
CA LEU A 253 -5.35 18.41 20.99
C LEU A 253 -6.70 18.94 21.45
N VAL A 254 -6.80 19.28 22.73
CA VAL A 254 -7.96 19.97 23.28
C VAL A 254 -7.64 21.45 23.36
N SER A 255 -8.31 22.26 22.55
CA SER A 255 -8.02 23.69 22.37
C SER A 255 -6.58 23.93 21.90
N THR A 256 -5.67 24.30 22.80
CA THR A 256 -4.25 24.52 22.51
C THR A 256 -3.33 23.59 23.31
N THR A 257 -3.87 22.52 23.92
CA THR A 257 -3.12 21.63 24.80
C THR A 257 -3.26 20.18 24.36
N TRP A 258 -2.12 19.55 24.08
CA TRP A 258 -2.03 18.11 23.88
C TRP A 258 -2.29 17.40 25.20
N THR A 259 -3.34 16.60 25.23
CA THR A 259 -3.76 15.84 26.41
C THR A 259 -3.70 14.36 26.08
N THR A 260 -3.08 13.55 26.94
CA THR A 260 -3.06 12.09 26.75
C THR A 260 -4.47 11.52 26.71
N ARG A 261 -4.65 10.45 25.94
CA ARG A 261 -5.92 9.75 25.76
C ARG A 261 -5.73 8.27 26.06
N GLY A 262 -6.37 7.83 27.15
CA GLY A 262 -6.18 6.47 27.66
C GLY A 262 -4.84 6.29 28.38
N ALA A 263 -4.62 5.08 28.89
CA ALA A 263 -3.29 4.64 29.32
C ALA A 263 -2.40 4.38 28.10
N ASP A 264 -1.09 4.32 28.35
CA ASP A 264 -0.12 3.91 27.34
C ASP A 264 -0.40 2.46 26.88
N ILE A 265 -0.05 2.18 25.63
CA ILE A 265 -0.18 0.85 25.05
C ILE A 265 1.21 0.21 25.11
N ASP A 266 1.44 -0.53 26.18
CA ASP A 266 2.75 -1.12 26.49
C ASP A 266 3.04 -2.39 25.69
N GLY A 267 4.32 -2.62 25.42
CA GLY A 267 4.86 -3.92 25.01
C GLY A 267 4.61 -4.99 26.07
N GLU A 268 4.54 -6.25 25.65
CA GLU A 268 4.16 -7.35 26.54
C GLU A 268 5.39 -8.06 27.14
N VAL A 269 6.51 -8.06 26.40
CA VAL A 269 7.75 -8.73 26.78
C VAL A 269 8.95 -7.79 26.59
N ALA A 270 10.00 -7.98 27.40
CA ALA A 270 11.24 -7.23 27.30
C ALA A 270 11.88 -7.44 25.91
N GLY A 271 12.25 -6.35 25.24
CA GLY A 271 12.83 -6.36 23.91
C GLY A 271 11.84 -6.43 22.75
N ASP A 272 10.52 -6.41 22.99
CA ASP A 272 9.50 -6.41 21.92
C ASP A 272 9.59 -5.17 21.01
N LEU A 273 10.11 -4.05 21.54
CA LEU A 273 10.19 -2.76 20.87
C LEU A 273 8.83 -2.24 20.36
N ALA A 274 7.77 -2.38 21.17
CA ALA A 274 6.46 -1.87 20.84
C ALA A 274 6.48 -0.35 20.61
N GLY A 275 5.81 0.10 19.55
CA GLY A 275 5.88 1.50 19.13
C GLY A 275 7.06 1.81 18.21
N GLN A 276 7.79 0.80 17.73
CA GLN A 276 8.75 1.01 16.63
C GLN A 276 8.09 1.66 15.41
N SER A 277 6.85 1.26 15.13
CA SER A 277 6.00 1.86 14.11
C SER A 277 4.59 2.02 14.66
N VAL A 278 3.93 3.12 14.28
CA VAL A 278 2.57 3.45 14.71
C VAL A 278 1.79 4.02 13.51
N ALA A 279 0.51 3.69 13.42
CA ALA A 279 -0.38 4.27 12.39
C ALA A 279 -1.79 4.51 12.96
N LEU A 280 -2.26 5.76 12.90
CA LEU A 280 -3.61 6.15 13.28
C LEU A 280 -4.55 6.12 12.08
N GLY A 281 -5.78 5.63 12.29
CA GLY A 281 -6.87 5.90 11.37
C GLY A 281 -7.23 7.39 11.34
N THR A 282 -7.90 7.86 10.29
CA THR A 282 -8.09 9.29 10.01
C THR A 282 -8.88 10.05 11.07
N SER A 283 -9.71 9.36 11.84
CA SER A 283 -10.47 9.93 12.97
C SER A 283 -9.72 9.90 14.31
N GLY A 284 -8.52 9.29 14.36
CA GLY A 284 -7.74 9.10 15.59
C GLY A 284 -8.24 8.00 16.53
N GLY A 285 -9.41 7.39 16.25
CA GLY A 285 -10.04 6.40 17.13
C GLY A 285 -9.50 4.98 17.03
N ARG A 286 -8.64 4.67 16.04
CA ARG A 286 -8.02 3.36 15.85
C ARG A 286 -6.51 3.52 15.63
N LEU A 287 -5.71 2.70 16.30
CA LEU A 287 -4.25 2.73 16.27
C LEU A 287 -3.70 1.33 15.98
N VAL A 288 -2.75 1.24 15.06
CA VAL A 288 -1.89 0.06 14.85
C VAL A 288 -0.53 0.34 15.50
N ILE A 289 -0.01 -0.64 16.23
CA ILE A 289 1.37 -0.61 16.76
C ILE A 289 2.16 -1.82 16.27
N GLY A 290 3.39 -1.57 15.83
CA GLY A 290 4.35 -2.60 15.47
C GLY A 290 5.33 -2.91 16.60
N SER A 291 5.76 -4.16 16.69
CA SER A 291 6.74 -4.70 17.65
C SER A 291 7.61 -5.71 16.90
N HIS A 292 8.49 -5.21 16.04
CA HIS A 292 9.24 -6.03 15.08
C HIS A 292 10.21 -7.03 15.72
N SER A 293 10.66 -6.78 16.95
CA SER A 293 11.54 -7.67 17.72
C SER A 293 10.76 -8.59 18.68
N SER A 294 9.43 -8.66 18.57
CA SER A 294 8.63 -9.54 19.41
C SER A 294 8.97 -11.01 19.20
N ASP A 295 9.30 -11.68 20.30
CA ASP A 295 9.64 -13.11 20.34
C ASP A 295 8.42 -14.02 20.60
N VAL A 296 7.23 -13.44 20.78
CA VAL A 296 6.00 -14.16 21.18
C VAL A 296 5.65 -15.35 20.28
N ALA A 297 5.91 -15.24 18.97
CA ALA A 297 5.62 -16.29 17.99
C ALA A 297 6.88 -17.00 17.45
N GLY A 298 8.02 -16.80 18.11
CA GLY A 298 9.34 -17.27 17.67
C GLY A 298 10.35 -16.13 17.66
N ALA A 299 11.64 -16.46 17.66
CA ALA A 299 12.73 -15.49 17.73
C ALA A 299 12.60 -14.42 16.63
N ASN A 300 12.56 -13.14 17.00
CA ASN A 300 12.36 -11.98 16.12
C ASN A 300 11.22 -12.17 15.10
N ALA A 301 10.15 -12.86 15.48
CA ALA A 301 9.03 -13.07 14.58
C ALA A 301 8.34 -11.75 14.23
N GLY A 302 8.34 -10.83 15.19
CA GLY A 302 7.64 -9.57 15.09
C GLY A 302 6.13 -9.73 15.21
N ARG A 303 5.47 -8.62 15.49
CA ARG A 303 4.03 -8.58 15.81
C ARG A 303 3.44 -7.21 15.50
N ALA A 304 2.15 -7.21 15.17
CA ALA A 304 1.32 -6.02 15.16
C ALA A 304 0.07 -6.21 16.03
N ARG A 305 -0.34 -5.13 16.71
CA ARG A 305 -1.58 -5.07 17.50
C ARG A 305 -2.38 -3.85 17.07
N VAL A 306 -3.70 -3.99 17.04
CA VAL A 306 -4.63 -2.91 16.65
C VAL A 306 -5.56 -2.60 17.80
N PHE A 307 -5.80 -1.33 18.11
CA PHE A 307 -6.59 -0.87 19.25
C PHE A 307 -7.63 0.16 18.84
N ASP A 308 -8.81 0.08 19.43
CA ASP A 308 -9.85 1.11 19.36
C ASP A 308 -9.91 1.90 20.67
N TYR A 309 -10.10 3.21 20.55
CA TYR A 309 -10.38 4.06 21.69
C TYR A 309 -11.87 4.03 22.03
N THR A 310 -12.18 3.64 23.26
CA THR A 310 -13.57 3.53 23.76
C THR A 310 -14.14 4.83 24.33
N GLY A 311 -13.40 5.94 24.20
CA GLY A 311 -13.67 7.21 24.89
C GLY A 311 -13.03 7.30 26.28
N THR A 312 -12.49 6.20 26.80
CA THR A 312 -11.75 6.19 28.08
C THR A 312 -10.46 5.38 28.00
N THR A 313 -10.49 4.21 27.35
CA THR A 313 -9.36 3.29 27.26
C THR A 313 -9.13 2.82 25.83
N TRP A 314 -7.91 2.37 25.54
CA TRP A 314 -7.58 1.63 24.33
C TRP A 314 -7.86 0.15 24.53
N THR A 315 -8.65 -0.44 23.64
CA THR A 315 -9.01 -1.86 23.68
C THR A 315 -8.58 -2.54 22.40
N GLN A 316 -7.86 -3.66 22.51
CA GLN A 316 -7.39 -4.38 21.33
C GLN A 316 -8.56 -4.91 20.49
N VAL A 317 -8.48 -4.72 19.18
CA VAL A 317 -9.49 -5.14 18.19
C VAL A 317 -8.99 -6.37 17.46
N GLY A 318 -9.66 -7.49 17.71
CA GLY A 318 -9.25 -8.79 17.20
C GLY A 318 -7.98 -9.33 17.84
N GLY A 319 -7.51 -10.47 17.32
CA GLY A 319 -6.25 -11.07 17.72
C GLY A 319 -5.05 -10.23 17.25
N ALA A 320 -3.93 -10.39 17.94
CA ALA A 320 -2.69 -9.85 17.43
C ALA A 320 -2.24 -10.63 16.18
N ILE A 321 -1.51 -9.95 15.30
CA ILE A 321 -1.02 -10.52 14.05
C ILE A 321 0.47 -10.76 14.25
N ASN A 322 0.88 -12.03 14.19
CA ASN A 322 2.25 -12.46 14.44
C ASN A 322 2.95 -12.81 13.13
N GLY A 323 4.23 -12.47 13.00
CA GLY A 323 5.06 -12.95 11.89
C GLY A 323 5.54 -14.38 12.10
N ALA A 324 6.27 -14.94 11.13
CA ALA A 324 7.04 -16.15 11.35
C ALA A 324 8.41 -15.80 11.97
N ALA A 325 9.04 -16.74 12.67
CA ALA A 325 10.34 -16.52 13.30
C ALA A 325 11.37 -15.95 12.30
N GLY A 326 12.00 -14.83 12.67
CA GLY A 326 12.98 -14.11 11.86
C GLY A 326 12.40 -13.18 10.79
N ASP A 327 11.08 -13.04 10.66
CA ASP A 327 10.48 -12.17 9.63
C ASP A 327 10.47 -10.67 10.03
N ALA A 328 10.55 -10.37 11.33
CA ALA A 328 10.43 -9.03 11.90
C ALA A 328 9.14 -8.28 11.49
N LEU A 329 7.98 -8.96 11.50
CA LEU A 329 6.69 -8.36 11.17
C LEU A 329 6.38 -7.15 12.05
N GLY A 330 5.82 -6.09 11.47
CA GLY A 330 5.49 -4.86 12.19
C GLY A 330 6.65 -3.88 12.24
N TRP A 331 7.70 -4.09 11.43
CA TRP A 331 8.75 -3.11 11.20
C TRP A 331 8.19 -1.79 10.67
N ALA A 332 7.31 -1.89 9.66
CA ALA A 332 6.49 -0.80 9.17
C ALA A 332 5.02 -1.21 9.23
N VAL A 333 4.15 -0.27 9.60
CA VAL A 333 2.70 -0.47 9.65
C VAL A 333 1.98 0.72 9.06
N ASP A 334 0.84 0.48 8.41
CA ASP A 334 -0.06 1.54 7.98
C ASP A 334 -1.51 1.04 7.99
N ILE A 335 -2.46 1.97 8.03
CA ILE A 335 -3.89 1.72 8.17
C ILE A 335 -4.67 2.61 7.19
N ASN A 336 -5.72 2.06 6.57
CA ASN A 336 -6.57 2.84 5.69
C ASN A 336 -7.48 3.81 6.47
N ALA A 337 -8.17 4.70 5.76
CA ALA A 337 -8.94 5.76 6.39
C ALA A 337 -10.08 5.27 7.28
N THR A 338 -10.73 4.17 6.91
CA THR A 338 -11.83 3.60 7.71
C THR A 338 -11.34 2.78 8.89
N GLY A 339 -10.05 2.46 8.92
CA GLY A 339 -9.45 1.60 9.93
C GLY A 339 -9.74 0.11 9.76
N ASP A 340 -10.40 -0.32 8.68
CA ASP A 340 -10.78 -1.71 8.44
C ASP A 340 -9.70 -2.52 7.70
N GLN A 341 -8.63 -1.88 7.24
CA GLN A 341 -7.52 -2.51 6.55
C GLN A 341 -6.18 -1.98 7.04
N ILE A 342 -5.21 -2.87 7.13
CA ILE A 342 -3.84 -2.56 7.54
C ILE A 342 -2.84 -3.25 6.60
N ALA A 343 -1.63 -2.69 6.47
CA ALA A 343 -0.50 -3.34 5.85
C ALA A 343 0.66 -3.42 6.83
N LEU A 344 1.33 -4.57 6.85
CA LEU A 344 2.43 -4.87 7.76
C LEU A 344 3.66 -5.29 6.96
N GLY A 345 4.78 -4.64 7.22
CA GLY A 345 6.08 -4.97 6.65
C GLY A 345 6.85 -5.97 7.51
N ALA A 346 7.53 -6.89 6.84
CA ALA A 346 8.39 -7.92 7.40
C ALA A 346 9.68 -8.00 6.57
N PRO A 347 10.59 -7.01 6.71
CA PRO A 347 11.76 -6.87 5.84
C PRO A 347 12.79 -7.98 5.98
N GLU A 348 12.76 -8.73 7.09
CA GLU A 348 13.67 -9.86 7.32
C GLU A 348 13.13 -11.18 6.75
N SER A 349 11.92 -11.18 6.20
CA SER A 349 11.31 -12.38 5.64
C SER A 349 12.17 -13.03 4.55
N ASP A 350 12.35 -14.34 4.66
CA ASP A 350 13.18 -15.15 3.77
C ASP A 350 12.45 -15.59 2.47
N VAL A 351 11.32 -14.94 2.12
CA VAL A 351 10.53 -15.27 0.93
C VAL A 351 10.65 -14.15 -0.13
N PRO A 352 11.07 -14.46 -1.38
CA PRO A 352 11.41 -15.78 -1.93
C PRO A 352 12.85 -16.25 -1.64
N GLY A 353 13.67 -15.44 -0.98
CA GLY A 353 15.04 -15.80 -0.59
C GLY A 353 15.45 -15.02 0.65
N SER A 354 16.62 -15.34 1.23
CA SER A 354 16.95 -14.84 2.57
C SER A 354 16.88 -13.32 2.67
N THR A 355 16.15 -12.79 3.65
CA THR A 355 15.92 -11.35 3.88
C THR A 355 15.44 -10.58 2.64
N ALA A 356 14.70 -11.24 1.74
CA ALA A 356 14.07 -10.57 0.61
C ALA A 356 12.97 -9.59 1.07
N GLY A 357 12.34 -9.90 2.19
CA GLY A 357 11.30 -9.10 2.82
C GLY A 357 9.91 -9.29 2.20
N SER A 358 8.88 -8.96 2.96
CA SER A 358 7.50 -9.03 2.50
C SER A 358 6.60 -7.94 3.11
N VAL A 359 5.45 -7.72 2.47
CA VAL A 359 4.33 -6.92 2.99
C VAL A 359 3.06 -7.75 2.90
N THR A 360 2.31 -7.82 4.00
CA THR A 360 1.01 -8.50 4.04
C THR A 360 -0.07 -7.53 4.46
N ALA A 361 -1.14 -7.43 3.66
CA ALA A 361 -2.32 -6.67 4.00
C ALA A 361 -3.34 -7.54 4.73
N PHE A 362 -4.10 -6.94 5.64
CA PHE A 362 -5.18 -7.60 6.38
C PHE A 362 -6.43 -6.73 6.35
N THR A 363 -7.60 -7.37 6.38
CA THR A 363 -8.90 -6.72 6.56
C THR A 363 -9.57 -7.24 7.83
N LEU A 364 -10.25 -6.34 8.54
CA LEU A 364 -11.02 -6.66 9.73
C LEU A 364 -12.43 -7.05 9.34
N SER A 365 -12.80 -8.31 9.58
CA SER A 365 -14.16 -8.81 9.40
C SER A 365 -14.63 -9.54 10.65
N SER A 366 -15.80 -9.15 11.16
CA SER A 366 -16.40 -9.76 12.35
C SER A 366 -15.46 -9.86 13.57
N GLY A 367 -14.63 -8.81 13.78
CA GLY A 367 -13.68 -8.75 14.88
C GLY A 367 -12.41 -9.59 14.68
N THR A 368 -12.17 -10.13 13.49
CA THR A 368 -10.97 -10.93 13.17
C THR A 368 -10.22 -10.31 12.00
N TRP A 369 -8.90 -10.20 12.12
CA TRP A 369 -8.01 -9.81 11.02
C TRP A 369 -7.74 -11.00 10.12
N THR A 370 -8.08 -10.89 8.86
CA THR A 370 -7.82 -11.90 7.83
C THR A 370 -6.97 -11.31 6.73
N GLN A 371 -5.98 -12.07 6.24
CA GLN A 371 -5.13 -11.62 5.15
C GLN A 371 -5.97 -11.21 3.93
N ARG A 372 -5.65 -10.04 3.38
CA ARG A 372 -6.28 -9.45 2.21
C ARG A 372 -5.32 -9.50 1.03
N GLY A 373 -5.67 -10.32 0.05
CA GLY A 373 -4.87 -10.58 -1.13
C GLY A 373 -3.57 -11.34 -0.90
N THR A 374 -2.79 -11.54 -1.97
CA THR A 374 -1.50 -12.23 -1.92
C THR A 374 -0.44 -11.44 -1.16
N THR A 375 0.48 -12.11 -0.47
CA THR A 375 1.65 -11.44 0.13
C THR A 375 2.49 -10.78 -0.97
N ILE A 376 2.86 -9.51 -0.77
CA ILE A 376 3.77 -8.79 -1.64
C ILE A 376 5.20 -9.13 -1.21
N THR A 377 5.96 -9.83 -2.04
CA THR A 377 7.32 -10.26 -1.68
C THR A 377 8.38 -9.38 -2.33
N GLY A 378 9.58 -9.36 -1.75
CA GLY A 378 10.81 -8.97 -2.43
C GLY A 378 11.04 -9.78 -3.71
N THR A 379 12.06 -9.40 -4.47
CA THR A 379 12.41 -10.06 -5.74
C THR A 379 13.67 -10.89 -5.65
N SER A 380 14.57 -10.54 -4.73
CA SER A 380 15.86 -11.17 -4.50
C SER A 380 16.22 -11.16 -3.02
N SER A 381 17.13 -12.05 -2.63
CA SER A 381 17.69 -12.09 -1.29
C SER A 381 18.34 -10.74 -0.93
N GLY A 382 18.06 -10.26 0.28
CA GLY A 382 18.60 -9.01 0.80
C GLY A 382 17.88 -7.75 0.32
N ASP A 383 16.77 -7.83 -0.42
CA ASP A 383 16.04 -6.65 -0.88
C ASP A 383 15.41 -5.83 0.26
N GLN A 384 15.06 -6.49 1.37
CA GLN A 384 14.34 -5.93 2.51
C GLN A 384 13.02 -5.23 2.12
N ALA A 385 12.21 -5.84 1.24
CA ALA A 385 10.88 -5.34 0.93
C ALA A 385 10.00 -5.23 2.18
N GLY A 386 9.29 -4.11 2.31
CA GLY A 386 8.48 -3.83 3.50
C GLY A 386 9.25 -3.15 4.63
N TYR A 387 10.50 -2.73 4.38
CA TYR A 387 11.25 -1.86 5.30
C TYR A 387 10.51 -0.54 5.54
N ALA A 388 9.93 0.01 4.47
CA ALA A 388 8.98 1.11 4.54
C ALA A 388 7.76 0.77 3.68
N LEU A 389 6.59 1.25 4.09
CA LEU A 389 5.36 1.11 3.33
C LEU A 389 4.45 2.32 3.54
N ALA A 390 3.54 2.54 2.60
CA ALA A 390 2.44 3.50 2.73
C ALA A 390 1.20 2.97 2.01
N MET A 391 0.01 3.20 2.57
CA MET A 391 -1.28 2.73 2.07
C MET A 391 -2.16 3.91 1.64
N SER A 392 -2.94 3.74 0.56
CA SER A 392 -3.96 4.73 0.19
C SER A 392 -5.10 4.75 1.22
N ALA A 393 -5.83 5.86 1.31
CA ALA A 393 -6.96 5.99 2.23
C ALA A 393 -8.06 4.94 2.00
N SER A 394 -8.24 4.48 0.76
CA SER A 394 -9.16 3.38 0.41
C SER A 394 -8.63 1.99 0.79
N GLY A 395 -7.33 1.84 1.00
CA GLY A 395 -6.66 0.56 1.22
C GLY A 395 -6.52 -0.29 -0.05
N ASP A 396 -6.68 0.31 -1.23
CA ASP A 396 -6.57 -0.37 -2.53
C ASP A 396 -5.20 -0.20 -3.19
N ARG A 397 -4.30 0.61 -2.61
CA ARG A 397 -2.91 0.77 -3.04
C ARG A 397 -1.93 0.67 -1.89
N ILE A 398 -0.81 0.01 -2.15
CA ILE A 398 0.32 -0.10 -1.21
C ILE A 398 1.61 0.26 -1.93
N VAL A 399 2.36 1.20 -1.37
CA VAL A 399 3.73 1.55 -1.75
C VAL A 399 4.67 0.75 -0.88
N VAL A 400 5.68 0.11 -1.47
CA VAL A 400 6.64 -0.75 -0.76
C VAL A 400 8.06 -0.32 -1.10
N GLY A 401 8.83 0.02 -0.07
CA GLY A 401 10.27 0.29 -0.16
C GLY A 401 11.12 -0.98 0.05
N SER A 402 12.17 -1.10 -0.76
CA SER A 402 13.18 -2.16 -0.73
C SER A 402 14.58 -1.52 -0.76
N PRO A 403 15.04 -0.86 0.32
CA PRO A 403 16.23 -0.03 0.33
C PRO A 403 17.53 -0.77 0.00
N LYS A 404 17.59 -2.08 0.21
CA LYS A 404 18.81 -2.88 -0.04
C LYS A 404 18.80 -3.58 -1.38
N ARG A 405 17.75 -3.42 -2.18
CA ARG A 405 17.69 -3.97 -3.53
C ARG A 405 18.83 -3.43 -4.39
N ALA A 406 19.55 -4.36 -5.04
CA ALA A 406 20.72 -4.05 -5.85
C ALA A 406 20.39 -3.97 -7.34
N VAL A 407 19.82 -2.85 -7.80
CA VAL A 407 19.45 -2.64 -9.21
C VAL A 407 19.74 -1.19 -9.62
N PRO A 408 20.74 -0.89 -10.49
CA PRO A 408 21.68 -1.78 -11.20
C PRO A 408 23.02 -2.04 -10.47
N SER A 409 23.22 -1.48 -9.26
CA SER A 409 24.46 -1.63 -8.46
C SER A 409 24.12 -1.92 -6.99
N THR A 410 25.11 -2.15 -6.11
CA THR A 410 24.84 -2.57 -4.73
C THR A 410 24.05 -1.53 -3.93
N ASN A 411 22.96 -1.97 -3.31
CA ASN A 411 22.10 -1.18 -2.41
C ASN A 411 21.62 0.17 -2.98
N THR A 412 21.26 0.20 -4.28
CA THR A 412 20.62 1.38 -4.87
C THR A 412 19.22 1.62 -4.27
N GLY A 413 18.52 0.54 -3.95
CA GLY A 413 17.15 0.54 -3.46
C GLY A 413 16.13 0.55 -4.60
N GLU A 414 14.88 0.25 -4.27
CA GLU A 414 13.76 0.29 -5.20
C GLU A 414 12.44 0.55 -4.46
N VAL A 415 11.51 1.22 -5.13
CA VAL A 415 10.11 1.33 -4.70
C VAL A 415 9.18 0.67 -5.73
N ARG A 416 8.23 -0.11 -5.24
CA ARG A 416 7.13 -0.69 -6.04
C ARG A 416 5.79 -0.26 -5.47
N VAL A 417 4.82 -0.03 -6.35
CA VAL A 417 3.44 0.29 -5.96
C VAL A 417 2.53 -0.80 -6.47
N PHE A 418 1.59 -1.23 -5.63
CA PHE A 418 0.66 -2.30 -5.92
C PHE A 418 -0.77 -1.81 -5.82
N GLY A 419 -1.63 -2.31 -6.69
CA GLY A 419 -3.07 -2.12 -6.66
C GLY A 419 -3.77 -3.43 -6.39
N LEU A 420 -4.83 -3.39 -5.59
CA LEU A 420 -5.64 -4.57 -5.33
C LEU A 420 -6.53 -4.88 -6.54
N SER A 421 -6.43 -6.09 -7.05
CA SER A 421 -7.34 -6.63 -8.04
C SER A 421 -8.02 -7.89 -7.47
N ALA A 422 -9.23 -8.20 -7.94
CA ALA A 422 -9.77 -9.54 -7.72
C ALA A 422 -9.01 -10.50 -8.63
N ALA A 423 -8.52 -11.66 -8.15
CA ALA A 423 -7.90 -12.62 -9.06
C ALA A 423 -8.86 -12.92 -10.19
N SER A 424 -8.45 -12.56 -11.40
CA SER A 424 -8.81 -13.34 -12.57
C SER A 424 -8.24 -14.73 -12.35
N ALA A 425 -9.08 -15.77 -12.40
CA ALA A 425 -8.61 -17.15 -12.45
C ALA A 425 -7.48 -17.25 -13.48
N ALA A 426 -6.30 -17.69 -13.04
CA ALA A 426 -5.05 -17.69 -13.79
C ALA A 426 -5.26 -17.98 -15.28
N SER A 427 -4.86 -17.03 -16.13
CA SER A 427 -4.56 -17.31 -17.52
C SER A 427 -3.08 -17.04 -17.73
N ASP A 428 -2.35 -18.09 -18.12
CA ASP A 428 -1.02 -18.03 -18.68
C ASP A 428 -0.96 -16.94 -19.76
N ALA A 429 -0.45 -15.76 -19.39
CA ALA A 429 -0.26 -14.63 -20.28
C ALA A 429 1.16 -14.08 -20.10
N THR A 430 2.13 -14.78 -20.70
CA THR A 430 3.34 -14.12 -21.17
C THR A 430 2.97 -13.24 -22.37
N GLY A 431 2.78 -11.93 -22.15
CA GLY A 431 2.50 -11.00 -23.24
C GLY A 431 2.33 -9.55 -22.81
N SER A 432 3.43 -8.79 -22.84
CA SER A 432 3.53 -7.33 -23.09
C SER A 432 2.32 -6.50 -22.68
N GLY A 433 2.35 -5.91 -21.48
CA GLY A 433 1.32 -5.05 -20.89
C GLY A 433 0.95 -3.79 -21.69
N ILE A 434 0.26 -3.99 -22.80
CA ILE A 434 -0.38 -2.95 -23.61
C ILE A 434 -1.89 -3.21 -23.55
N PRO A 435 -2.77 -2.22 -23.30
CA PRO A 435 -4.21 -2.43 -23.35
C PRO A 435 -4.77 -2.50 -24.79
N GLY A 436 -5.71 -3.43 -25.07
CA GLY A 436 -6.38 -3.59 -26.37
C GLY A 436 -7.55 -4.61 -26.34
N ILE A 437 -8.30 -4.76 -27.45
CA ILE A 437 -9.30 -5.84 -27.62
C ILE A 437 -8.59 -7.08 -28.14
N TYR A 438 -8.68 -8.20 -27.43
CA TYR A 438 -8.08 -9.47 -27.83
C TYR A 438 -9.15 -10.43 -28.29
N LEU A 439 -9.12 -10.82 -29.57
CA LEU A 439 -9.92 -11.94 -30.07
C LEU A 439 -9.04 -13.20 -30.10
N GLN A 440 -9.18 -14.04 -29.07
CA GLN A 440 -8.47 -15.32 -29.01
C GLN A 440 -9.41 -16.46 -29.44
N ILE A 441 -9.15 -17.07 -30.58
CA ILE A 441 -9.89 -18.26 -31.05
C ILE A 441 -9.13 -19.50 -30.57
N ALA A 442 -9.70 -20.21 -29.59
CA ALA A 442 -9.15 -21.48 -29.14
C ALA A 442 -9.50 -22.59 -30.16
N GLY A 443 -8.48 -23.26 -30.71
CA GLY A 443 -8.66 -24.48 -31.49
C GLY A 443 -9.02 -25.68 -30.60
N PRO A 444 -9.49 -26.80 -31.17
CA PRO A 444 -9.77 -27.99 -30.38
C PRO A 444 -8.44 -28.59 -29.89
N VAL A 445 -8.32 -28.70 -28.56
CA VAL A 445 -7.24 -29.32 -27.78
C VAL A 445 -5.95 -28.49 -27.68
N GLY A 446 -5.86 -27.70 -26.60
CA GLY A 446 -4.61 -27.47 -25.86
C GLY A 446 -3.48 -26.69 -26.52
N ARG A 447 -3.69 -26.08 -27.69
CA ARG A 447 -2.74 -25.09 -28.26
C ARG A 447 -3.49 -23.86 -28.75
N SER A 448 -3.16 -22.71 -28.17
CA SER A 448 -3.48 -21.40 -28.76
C SER A 448 -2.85 -21.32 -30.15
N VAL A 449 -3.57 -20.82 -31.15
CA VAL A 449 -2.93 -20.42 -32.40
C VAL A 449 -2.05 -19.22 -32.04
N GLN A 450 -0.75 -19.44 -32.07
CA GLN A 450 0.28 -18.44 -31.80
C GLN A 450 0.22 -17.35 -32.90
N ASP A 451 0.35 -16.09 -32.49
CA ASP A 451 0.48 -14.90 -33.35
C ASP A 451 -0.75 -14.46 -34.17
N SER A 452 -1.80 -14.00 -33.50
CA SER A 452 -2.84 -13.22 -34.18
C SER A 452 -3.46 -12.13 -33.32
N PRO A 453 -2.73 -11.02 -33.08
CA PRO A 453 -3.30 -9.85 -32.44
C PRO A 453 -4.22 -9.09 -33.42
N VAL A 454 -5.45 -8.78 -32.97
CA VAL A 454 -6.30 -7.78 -33.61
C VAL A 454 -5.98 -6.43 -32.96
N TYR A 455 -5.05 -5.67 -33.52
CA TYR A 455 -4.67 -4.34 -33.01
C TYR A 455 -5.54 -3.22 -33.60
N PHE A 456 -6.06 -2.34 -32.74
CA PHE A 456 -6.18 -0.91 -33.04
C PHE A 456 -5.97 -0.07 -31.77
N GLY A 457 -5.26 1.05 -31.92
CA GLY A 457 -4.69 1.83 -30.83
C GLY A 457 -5.59 2.89 -30.21
N GLY A 458 -5.05 3.51 -29.15
CA GLY A 458 -5.33 4.85 -28.63
C GLY A 458 -6.68 5.12 -27.97
N ASP A 459 -7.79 4.72 -28.60
CA ASP A 459 -9.12 5.17 -28.22
C ASP A 459 -9.90 4.08 -27.48
N ARG A 460 -10.26 4.37 -26.23
CA ARG A 460 -11.11 3.51 -25.40
C ARG A 460 -12.44 3.27 -26.14
N ILE A 461 -12.91 2.02 -26.22
CA ILE A 461 -14.36 1.82 -26.45
C ILE A 461 -15.07 2.52 -25.31
N ALA A 462 -15.97 3.44 -25.63
CA ALA A 462 -16.68 4.18 -24.60
C ALA A 462 -17.45 3.19 -23.71
N PRO A 463 -17.53 3.41 -22.40
CA PRO A 463 -18.40 2.63 -21.53
C PRO A 463 -19.82 2.56 -22.10
N LEU A 464 -20.50 1.43 -21.89
CA LEU A 464 -21.89 1.23 -22.30
C LEU A 464 -22.13 1.30 -23.83
N SER A 465 -21.13 0.97 -24.65
CA SER A 465 -21.25 0.93 -26.11
C SER A 465 -21.84 -0.40 -26.57
N THR A 466 -22.77 -0.36 -27.54
CA THR A 466 -23.41 -1.57 -28.05
C THR A 466 -22.64 -2.17 -29.21
N TYR A 467 -22.65 -3.49 -29.33
CA TYR A 467 -21.96 -4.21 -30.39
C TYR A 467 -22.71 -5.45 -30.86
N THR A 468 -22.35 -5.88 -32.07
CA THR A 468 -22.71 -7.12 -32.75
C THR A 468 -21.43 -7.74 -33.29
N LEU A 469 -21.13 -8.95 -32.86
CA LEU A 469 -20.10 -9.80 -33.43
C LEU A 469 -20.75 -10.75 -34.44
N SER A 470 -20.20 -10.84 -35.64
CA SER A 470 -20.68 -11.72 -36.70
C SER A 470 -19.54 -12.41 -37.44
N ILE A 471 -19.85 -13.51 -38.11
CA ILE A 471 -18.94 -14.23 -38.99
C ILE A 471 -19.60 -14.47 -40.35
N ASN A 472 -18.85 -14.20 -41.40
CA ASN A 472 -19.34 -14.20 -42.77
C ASN A 472 -18.46 -15.11 -43.62
N PRO A 473 -18.95 -16.20 -44.24
CA PRO A 473 -18.21 -16.87 -45.30
C PRO A 473 -17.95 -15.86 -46.43
N HIS A 474 -16.76 -15.88 -47.02
CA HIS A 474 -16.38 -14.93 -48.06
C HIS A 474 -17.33 -15.04 -49.26
N GLY A 475 -18.23 -14.06 -49.41
CA GLY A 475 -19.29 -14.05 -50.45
C GLY A 475 -20.65 -14.63 -50.04
N GLY A 476 -20.87 -14.98 -48.76
CA GLY A 476 -22.14 -15.51 -48.25
C GLY A 476 -22.85 -14.63 -47.22
N ARG A 477 -23.96 -15.14 -46.65
CA ARG A 477 -24.75 -14.41 -45.63
C ARG A 477 -24.06 -14.43 -44.26
N ALA A 478 -24.15 -13.30 -43.56
CA ALA A 478 -23.60 -13.09 -42.23
C ALA A 478 -24.34 -13.88 -41.15
N PHE A 479 -23.61 -14.50 -40.23
CA PHE A 479 -24.15 -15.12 -39.02
C PHE A 479 -23.78 -14.29 -37.80
N THR A 480 -24.78 -13.87 -37.03
CA THR A 480 -24.53 -13.17 -35.76
C THR A 480 -24.10 -14.18 -34.71
N LEU A 481 -22.94 -13.90 -34.11
CA LEU A 481 -22.29 -14.71 -33.10
C LEU A 481 -22.64 -14.24 -31.69
N ALA A 482 -22.65 -12.92 -31.49
CA ALA A 482 -23.02 -12.31 -30.23
C ALA A 482 -23.51 -10.87 -30.44
N THR A 483 -24.26 -10.37 -29.48
CA THR A 483 -24.58 -8.95 -29.32
C THR A 483 -24.46 -8.57 -27.85
N GLY A 484 -24.07 -7.35 -27.53
CA GLY A 484 -23.94 -6.95 -26.13
C GLY A 484 -23.61 -5.48 -25.94
N THR A 485 -23.23 -5.14 -24.72
CA THR A 485 -22.85 -3.79 -24.30
C THR A 485 -21.56 -3.86 -23.49
N THR A 486 -20.62 -2.95 -23.69
CA THR A 486 -19.38 -2.88 -22.90
C THR A 486 -19.63 -2.46 -21.46
N ASP A 487 -18.74 -2.85 -20.55
CA ASP A 487 -18.86 -2.50 -19.13
C ASP A 487 -18.58 -1.02 -18.85
N ALA A 488 -18.63 -0.62 -17.58
CA ALA A 488 -18.39 0.75 -17.13
C ALA A 488 -16.97 1.28 -17.43
N ARG A 489 -16.04 0.40 -17.81
CA ARG A 489 -14.64 0.72 -18.16
C ARG A 489 -14.38 0.60 -19.66
N GLY A 490 -15.38 0.20 -20.46
CA GLY A 490 -15.25 -0.01 -21.89
C GLY A 490 -14.76 -1.41 -22.28
N ASN A 491 -14.65 -2.34 -21.33
CA ASN A 491 -14.15 -3.69 -21.58
C ASN A 491 -15.26 -4.62 -22.07
N LEU A 492 -14.84 -5.66 -22.79
CA LEU A 492 -15.69 -6.75 -23.22
C LEU A 492 -14.98 -8.09 -22.98
N GLU A 493 -15.43 -8.84 -21.97
CA GLU A 493 -15.01 -10.22 -21.76
C GLU A 493 -16.17 -11.17 -22.09
N SER A 494 -16.10 -11.82 -23.26
CA SER A 494 -17.10 -12.81 -23.66
C SER A 494 -16.40 -14.01 -24.29
N ARG A 495 -16.59 -15.20 -23.69
CA ARG A 495 -16.18 -16.48 -24.28
C ARG A 495 -17.33 -17.06 -25.08
N MET A 496 -17.06 -17.51 -26.30
CA MET A 496 -18.07 -18.14 -27.12
C MET A 496 -17.51 -19.29 -27.95
N THR A 497 -18.38 -20.25 -28.25
CA THR A 497 -18.06 -21.37 -29.14
C THR A 497 -18.56 -21.05 -30.53
N LEU A 498 -17.65 -21.09 -31.52
CA LEU A 498 -18.06 -20.97 -32.91
C LEU A 498 -18.80 -22.24 -33.36
N PRO A 499 -19.83 -22.12 -34.22
CA PRO A 499 -20.42 -23.29 -34.85
C PRO A 499 -19.39 -23.99 -35.74
N ALA A 500 -19.63 -25.27 -36.07
CA ALA A 500 -18.78 -25.98 -37.02
C ALA A 500 -18.80 -25.27 -38.38
N LEU A 501 -17.64 -24.79 -38.83
CA LEU A 501 -17.47 -24.09 -40.11
C LEU A 501 -16.97 -25.05 -41.18
N ALA A 502 -17.51 -24.95 -42.39
CA ALA A 502 -16.97 -25.69 -43.54
C ALA A 502 -15.59 -25.13 -43.93
N PRO A 503 -14.72 -25.92 -44.58
CA PRO A 503 -13.44 -25.42 -45.09
C PRO A 503 -13.64 -24.21 -46.03
N GLY A 504 -12.90 -23.13 -45.81
CA GLY A 504 -13.03 -21.88 -46.56
C GLY A 504 -12.58 -20.63 -45.81
N ASP A 505 -12.67 -19.48 -46.47
CA ASP A 505 -12.31 -18.17 -45.90
C ASP A 505 -13.56 -17.48 -45.32
N TYR A 506 -13.40 -16.91 -44.12
CA TYR A 506 -14.45 -16.21 -43.40
C TYR A 506 -13.97 -14.86 -42.90
N VAL A 507 -14.86 -13.89 -42.82
CA VAL A 507 -14.63 -12.58 -42.22
C VAL A 507 -15.40 -12.48 -40.91
N ILE A 508 -14.69 -12.31 -39.80
CA ILE A 508 -15.27 -11.96 -38.50
C ILE A 508 -15.41 -10.45 -38.45
N THR A 509 -16.62 -9.96 -38.20
CA THR A 509 -16.91 -8.53 -38.08
C THR A 509 -17.41 -8.20 -36.68
N PHE A 510 -16.81 -7.23 -36.02
CA PHE A 510 -17.34 -6.61 -34.81
C PHE A 510 -17.85 -5.22 -35.18
N ALA A 511 -19.15 -5.01 -35.13
CA ALA A 511 -19.78 -3.75 -35.52
C ALA A 511 -20.75 -3.27 -34.45
N GLY A 512 -20.87 -1.96 -34.24
CA GLY A 512 -21.64 -1.42 -33.14
C GLY A 512 -21.76 0.11 -33.19
N ARG A 513 -22.16 0.69 -32.06
CA ARG A 513 -22.24 2.13 -31.89
C ARG A 513 -21.76 2.51 -30.51
N HIS A 514 -20.88 3.49 -30.44
CA HIS A 514 -20.48 4.11 -29.19
C HIS A 514 -21.68 4.77 -28.52
N ALA A 515 -21.68 4.84 -27.19
CA ALA A 515 -22.69 5.62 -26.45
C ALA A 515 -22.75 7.10 -26.91
N SER A 516 -21.63 7.64 -27.41
CA SER A 516 -21.54 8.99 -28.01
C SER A 516 -22.15 9.11 -29.42
N GLY A 517 -22.58 8.00 -30.02
CA GLY A 517 -23.20 7.97 -31.35
C GLY A 517 -22.26 7.65 -32.51
N ALA A 518 -20.95 7.54 -32.28
CA ALA A 518 -19.98 7.14 -33.31
C ALA A 518 -20.13 5.66 -33.72
N GLY A 519 -19.93 5.35 -35.00
CA GLY A 519 -19.97 3.97 -35.49
C GLY A 519 -18.72 3.18 -35.10
N LEU A 520 -18.89 1.90 -34.79
CA LEU A 520 -17.83 0.95 -34.47
C LEU A 520 -17.84 -0.15 -35.53
N LYS A 521 -16.73 -0.41 -36.23
CA LYS A 521 -16.64 -1.53 -37.18
C LYS A 521 -15.19 -2.03 -37.30
N LEU A 522 -15.02 -3.33 -37.07
CA LEU A 522 -13.76 -4.05 -37.15
C LEU A 522 -14.00 -5.32 -37.97
N ALA A 523 -13.07 -5.69 -38.85
CA ALA A 523 -13.16 -6.91 -39.62
C ALA A 523 -11.81 -7.62 -39.71
N ASN A 524 -11.81 -8.93 -39.51
CA ASN A 524 -10.63 -9.79 -39.67
C ASN A 524 -11.02 -11.05 -40.46
N THR A 525 -10.06 -11.67 -41.16
CA THR A 525 -10.27 -12.87 -41.97
C THR A 525 -9.65 -14.09 -41.30
N ILE A 526 -10.43 -15.16 -41.17
CA ILE A 526 -9.96 -16.49 -40.76
C ILE A 526 -10.07 -17.47 -41.94
N ARG A 527 -9.17 -18.45 -42.03
CA ARG A 527 -9.29 -19.57 -42.97
C ARG A 527 -9.47 -20.88 -42.21
N VAL A 528 -10.45 -21.68 -42.64
CA VAL A 528 -10.75 -23.01 -42.10
C VAL A 528 -10.22 -24.06 -43.08
N GLY A 529 -9.31 -24.91 -42.62
CA GLY A 529 -8.71 -25.98 -43.42
C GLY A 529 -9.65 -27.17 -43.65
N ALA A 530 -9.24 -28.08 -44.54
CA ALA A 530 -10.04 -29.26 -44.93
C ALA A 530 -10.41 -30.19 -43.77
N GLY A 531 -9.66 -30.17 -42.66
CA GLY A 531 -9.93 -30.94 -41.44
C GLY A 531 -10.72 -30.18 -40.36
N GLY A 532 -11.28 -29.00 -40.66
CA GLY A 532 -11.97 -28.16 -39.66
C GLY A 532 -11.04 -27.35 -38.75
N ASN A 533 -9.73 -27.45 -38.95
CA ASN A 533 -8.72 -26.72 -38.19
C ASN A 533 -8.58 -25.28 -38.71
N TYR A 534 -8.46 -24.31 -37.80
CA TYR A 534 -8.21 -22.91 -38.15
C TYR A 534 -6.75 -22.74 -38.58
N LEU A 535 -6.52 -22.23 -39.80
CA LEU A 535 -5.21 -22.05 -40.40
C LEU A 535 -5.09 -20.60 -40.86
N VAL A 536 -4.26 -19.81 -40.16
CA VAL A 536 -3.90 -18.42 -40.49
C VAL A 536 -5.00 -17.38 -40.21
N ILE A 537 -4.61 -16.29 -39.54
CA ILE A 537 -5.39 -15.07 -39.37
C ILE A 537 -4.77 -14.00 -40.27
N GLY A 538 -5.58 -13.36 -41.11
CA GLY A 538 -5.12 -12.30 -42.00
C GLY A 538 -4.90 -10.97 -41.30
N GLU A 539 -4.15 -10.07 -41.94
CA GLU A 539 -3.95 -8.69 -41.44
C GLU A 539 -5.28 -7.92 -41.37
N ASN A 540 -5.41 -7.08 -40.33
CA ASN A 540 -6.58 -6.24 -40.09
C ASN A 540 -6.81 -5.27 -41.25
N ARG A 541 -8.04 -5.15 -41.74
CA ARG A 541 -8.43 -4.11 -42.70
C ARG A 541 -9.43 -3.15 -42.03
N PRO A 542 -8.99 -1.95 -41.59
CA PRO A 542 -9.92 -0.95 -41.12
C PRO A 542 -10.84 -0.51 -42.26
N GLY A 543 -12.14 -0.50 -42.01
CA GLY A 543 -13.13 0.12 -42.88
C GLY A 543 -13.60 1.41 -42.24
N VAL A 544 -13.25 2.55 -42.84
CA VAL A 544 -13.78 3.86 -42.44
C VAL A 544 -15.21 4.00 -42.98
N TRP A 545 -16.08 4.63 -42.20
CA TRP A 545 -17.22 5.38 -42.74
C TRP A 545 -16.89 6.85 -42.71
#